data_AF-A0A6A3A766-F1
#
_entry.id   AF-A0A6A3A766-F1
#
_cell.length_a   1.000
_cell.length_b   1.000
_cell.length_c   1.000
_cell.angle_alpha   90.00
_cell.angle_beta   90.00
_cell.angle_gamma   90.00
#
_symmetry.space_group_name_H-M   'P 1'
#
loop_
_entity.id
_entity.type
_entity.pdbx_description
1 polymer ?
#
loop_
_entity_poly.entity_id
_entity_poly.type
_entity_poly.pdbx_seq_one_letter_code
_entity_poly.pdbx_strand_id
1 'polypeptide(L)'
;MSEFYSSLVKRHSKCRRLVSMKRRARLDVRKRGSNLFRRKLTTLKKLIPNREAIGGLDGLFRETAEYIMCLQMRVKVMRIMVNVLTGSDE
;
A
#
# COMPACT_ATOMS: atom_id res chain seq x y z
N MET A 1 -6.85 -15.61 -55.03
CA MET A 1 -7.98 -15.83 -54.10
C MET A 1 -7.53 -16.41 -52.74
N SER A 2 -6.82 -17.55 -52.69
CA SER A 2 -6.45 -18.24 -51.43
C SER A 2 -5.48 -17.48 -50.51
N GLU A 3 -4.50 -16.76 -51.08
CA GLU A 3 -3.49 -16.03 -50.28
C GLU A 3 -4.06 -14.81 -49.55
N PHE A 4 -5.08 -14.17 -50.12
CA PHE A 4 -5.71 -12.98 -49.55
C PHE A 4 -6.50 -13.31 -48.27
N TYR A 5 -7.23 -14.42 -48.30
CA TYR A 5 -7.92 -14.97 -47.13
C TYR A 5 -6.94 -15.40 -46.03
N SER A 6 -5.85 -16.06 -46.42
CA SER A 6 -4.79 -16.47 -45.50
C SER A 6 -4.12 -15.26 -44.81
N SER A 7 -3.95 -14.15 -45.53
CA SER A 7 -3.43 -12.89 -44.98
C SER A 7 -4.38 -12.24 -43.97
N LEU A 8 -5.69 -12.25 -44.24
CA LEU A 8 -6.72 -11.71 -43.34
C LEU A 8 -6.84 -12.50 -42.02
N VAL A 9 -6.83 -13.84 -42.10
CA VAL A 9 -6.86 -14.71 -40.92
C VAL A 9 -5.59 -14.53 -40.07
N LYS A 10 -4.42 -14.44 -40.70
CA LYS A 10 -3.15 -14.14 -40.00
C LYS A 10 -3.21 -12.79 -39.28
N ARG A 11 -3.71 -11.74 -39.94
CA ARG A 11 -3.90 -10.40 -39.33
C ARG A 11 -4.86 -10.43 -38.14
N HIS A 12 -5.99 -11.11 -38.27
CA HIS A 12 -6.98 -11.21 -37.20
C HIS A 12 -6.45 -12.01 -35.98
N SER A 13 -5.69 -13.09 -36.20
CA SER A 13 -5.05 -13.86 -35.13
C SER A 13 -3.99 -13.06 -34.38
N LYS A 14 -3.22 -12.22 -35.10
CA LYS A 14 -2.20 -11.33 -34.52
C LYS A 14 -2.86 -10.23 -33.68
N CYS A 15 -3.93 -9.62 -34.20
CA CYS A 15 -4.68 -8.59 -33.48
C CYS A 15 -5.30 -9.12 -32.18
N ARG A 16 -5.91 -10.32 -32.21
CA ARG A 16 -6.43 -10.98 -30.99
C ARG A 16 -5.36 -11.28 -29.94
N ARG A 17 -4.17 -11.75 -30.37
CA ARG A 17 -3.03 -11.97 -29.47
C ARG A 17 -2.57 -10.69 -28.79
N LEU A 18 -2.43 -9.60 -29.54
CA LEU A 18 -2.04 -8.29 -29.00
C LEU A 18 -3.06 -7.75 -27.99
N VAL A 19 -4.36 -7.87 -28.27
CA VAL A 19 -5.43 -7.48 -27.33
C VAL A 19 -5.38 -8.32 -26.06
N SER A 20 -5.19 -9.63 -26.17
CA SER A 20 -5.04 -10.54 -25.02
C SER A 20 -3.82 -10.19 -24.16
N MET A 21 -2.67 -9.94 -24.78
CA MET A 21 -1.45 -9.53 -24.07
C MET A 21 -1.60 -8.17 -23.38
N LYS A 22 -2.22 -7.18 -24.05
CA LYS A 22 -2.49 -5.86 -23.49
C LYS A 22 -3.46 -5.94 -22.29
N ARG A 23 -4.44 -6.84 -22.33
CA ARG A 23 -5.34 -7.11 -21.20
C ARG A 23 -4.59 -7.75 -20.02
N ARG A 24 -3.71 -8.73 -20.28
CA ARG A 24 -2.88 -9.36 -19.23
C ARG A 24 -1.95 -8.36 -18.54
N ALA A 25 -1.23 -7.54 -19.32
CA ALA A 25 -0.35 -6.52 -18.76
C ALA A 25 -1.07 -5.54 -17.82
N ARG A 26 -2.30 -5.13 -18.16
CA ARG A 26 -3.13 -4.26 -17.28
C ARG A 26 -3.53 -4.96 -15.98
N LEU A 27 -3.85 -6.25 -16.02
CA LEU A 27 -4.18 -7.04 -14.83
C LEU A 27 -2.96 -7.23 -13.93
N ASP A 28 -1.78 -7.46 -14.50
CA ASP A 28 -0.53 -7.62 -13.74
C ASP A 28 -0.13 -6.31 -13.03
N VAL A 29 -0.27 -5.16 -13.70
CA VAL A 29 -0.05 -3.84 -13.07
C VAL A 29 -1.02 -3.63 -11.90
N ARG A 30 -2.31 -3.93 -12.08
CA ARG A 30 -3.31 -3.80 -11.02
C ARG A 30 -3.03 -4.73 -9.84
N LYS A 31 -2.67 -5.99 -10.10
CA LYS A 31 -2.27 -6.96 -9.08
C LYS A 31 -1.05 -6.50 -8.30
N ARG A 32 -0.05 -5.91 -8.97
CA ARG A 32 1.16 -5.38 -8.33
C ARG A 32 0.82 -4.23 -7.38
N GLY A 33 -0.03 -3.29 -7.79
CA GLY A 33 -0.51 -2.19 -6.93
C GLY A 33 -1.27 -2.68 -5.69
N SER A 34 -2.21 -3.62 -5.88
CA SER A 34 -2.96 -4.22 -4.77
C SER A 34 -2.05 -4.97 -3.79
N ASN A 35 -1.01 -5.65 -4.28
CA ASN A 35 -0.04 -6.34 -3.41
C ASN A 35 0.81 -5.37 -2.59
N LEU A 36 1.23 -4.23 -3.16
CA LEU A 36 1.95 -3.20 -2.41
C LEU A 36 1.09 -2.59 -1.31
N PHE A 37 -0.17 -2.27 -1.63
CA PHE A 37 -1.11 -1.75 -0.64
C PHE A 37 -1.32 -2.74 0.51
N ARG A 38 -1.57 -4.01 0.19
CA ARG A 38 -1.72 -5.07 1.21
C ARG A 38 -0.47 -5.22 2.09
N ARG A 39 0.73 -5.17 1.50
CA ARG A 39 2.00 -5.19 2.26
C ARG A 39 2.10 -4.02 3.23
N LYS A 40 1.80 -2.80 2.77
CA LYS A 40 1.79 -1.59 3.61
C LYS A 40 0.80 -1.72 4.77
N LEU A 41 -0.41 -2.21 4.51
CA LEU A 41 -1.41 -2.46 5.57
C LEU A 41 -0.94 -3.51 6.57
N THR A 42 -0.34 -4.61 6.11
CA THR A 42 0.23 -5.62 7.01
C THR A 42 1.34 -5.04 7.88
N THR A 43 2.21 -4.21 7.32
CA THR A 43 3.25 -3.52 8.10
C THR A 43 2.63 -2.56 9.11
N LEU A 44 1.63 -1.76 8.70
CA LEU A 44 0.95 -0.82 9.59
C LEU A 44 0.30 -1.54 10.78
N LYS A 45 -0.39 -2.66 10.53
CA LYS A 45 -0.96 -3.50 11.60
C LYS A 45 0.07 -4.04 12.60
N LYS A 46 1.32 -4.23 12.18
CA LYS A 46 2.41 -4.69 13.07
C LYS A 46 3.00 -3.57 13.94
N LEU A 47 2.83 -2.31 13.54
CA LEU A 47 3.39 -1.15 14.23
C LEU A 47 2.47 -0.62 15.34
N ILE A 48 1.18 -0.94 15.29
CA ILE A 48 0.18 -0.39 16.20
C ILE A 48 -0.09 -1.42 17.31
N PRO A 49 -0.23 -0.98 18.58
CA PRO A 49 -0.67 -1.85 19.66
C PRO A 49 -2.08 -2.41 19.40
N ASN A 50 -2.46 -3.51 20.07
CA ASN A 50 -3.81 -4.10 20.01
C ASN A 50 -4.29 -4.56 18.62
N ARG A 51 -3.37 -5.09 17.80
CA ARG A 51 -3.61 -5.59 16.42
C ARG A 51 -4.80 -6.55 16.21
N GLU A 52 -5.26 -7.22 17.26
CA GLU A 52 -6.31 -8.26 17.21
C GLU A 52 -7.73 -7.68 17.25
N ALA A 53 -7.91 -6.47 17.79
CA ALA A 53 -9.21 -5.84 17.97
C ALA A 53 -9.62 -4.90 16.81
N ILE A 54 -8.78 -4.77 15.79
CA ILE A 54 -8.92 -3.73 14.76
C ILE A 54 -10.07 -4.03 13.80
N GLY A 55 -11.17 -3.29 13.97
CA GLY A 55 -12.35 -3.32 13.12
C GLY A 55 -12.09 -2.74 11.73
N GLY A 56 -11.72 -3.60 10.77
CA GLY A 56 -11.59 -3.20 9.36
C GLY A 56 -10.49 -2.18 9.08
N LEU A 57 -10.62 -1.45 7.95
CA LEU A 57 -9.66 -0.43 7.52
C LEU A 57 -9.83 0.89 8.26
N ASP A 58 -11.06 1.32 8.50
CA ASP A 58 -11.33 2.58 9.18
C ASP A 58 -10.91 2.53 10.65
N GLY A 59 -11.16 1.41 11.33
CA GLY A 59 -10.64 1.16 12.67
C GLY A 59 -9.11 1.19 12.71
N LEU A 60 -8.45 0.58 11.71
CA LEU A 60 -6.98 0.60 11.61
C LEU A 60 -6.45 2.03 11.52
N PHE A 61 -7.02 2.86 10.65
CA PHE A 61 -6.56 4.23 10.50
C PHE A 61 -6.86 5.10 11.71
N ARG A 62 -8.01 4.91 12.35
CA ARG A 62 -8.36 5.62 13.59
C ARG A 62 -7.38 5.29 14.71
N GLU A 63 -7.16 4.01 14.99
CA GLU A 63 -6.20 3.56 16.01
C GLU A 63 -4.78 4.01 15.69
N THR A 64 -4.40 4.03 14.40
CA THR A 64 -3.12 4.59 13.96
C THR A 64 -3.00 6.06 14.36
N ALA A 65 -4.02 6.87 14.06
CA ALA A 65 -4.02 8.30 14.35
C ALA A 65 -3.94 8.56 15.86
N GLU A 66 -4.73 7.85 16.65
CA GLU A 66 -4.69 7.91 18.12
C GLU A 66 -3.29 7.52 18.64
N TYR A 67 -2.68 6.45 18.11
CA TYR A 67 -1.34 6.04 18.51
C TYR A 67 -0.25 7.05 18.14
N ILE A 68 -0.33 7.66 16.96
CA ILE A 68 0.60 8.74 16.55
C ILE A 68 0.50 9.91 17.53
N MET A 69 -0.72 10.34 17.88
CA MET A 69 -0.93 11.43 18.83
C MET A 69 -0.34 11.11 20.20
N CYS A 70 -0.56 9.89 20.71
CA CYS A 70 0.03 9.42 21.96
C CYS A 70 1.57 9.44 21.92
N LEU A 71 2.18 8.97 20.83
CA LEU A 71 3.64 8.99 20.66
C LEU A 71 4.18 10.42 20.62
N GLN A 72 3.55 11.31 19.88
CA GLN A 72 3.94 12.73 19.81
C GLN A 72 3.89 13.39 21.20
N MET A 73 2.84 13.13 21.97
CA MET A 73 2.69 13.66 23.31
C MET A 73 3.76 13.09 24.26
N ARG A 74 4.06 11.79 24.18
CA ARG A 74 5.13 11.16 24.97
C ARG A 74 6.50 11.76 24.67
N VAL A 75 6.83 11.97 23.40
CA VAL A 75 8.10 12.63 23.00
C VAL A 75 8.16 14.06 23.53
N LYS A 76 7.05 14.80 23.46
CA LYS A 76 6.98 16.18 23.99
C LYS A 76 7.25 16.21 25.51
N VAL A 77 6.60 15.32 26.27
CA VAL A 77 6.81 15.21 27.72
C VAL A 77 8.24 14.81 28.05
N MET A 78 8.80 13.80 27.37
CA MET A 78 10.19 13.37 27.57
C MET A 78 11.18 14.50 27.29
N ARG A 79 10.94 15.31 26.25
CA ARG A 79 11.77 16.47 25.94
C ARG A 79 11.71 17.53 27.04
N ILE A 80 10.51 17.83 27.56
CA ILE A 80 10.35 18.75 28.71
C ILE A 80 11.11 18.21 29.92
N MET A 81 10.95 16.92 30.24
CA MET A 81 11.63 16.28 31.35
C MET A 81 13.15 16.37 31.21
N VAL A 82 13.70 16.07 30.03
CA VAL A 82 15.13 16.24 29.76
C VAL A 82 15.54 17.69 29.98
N ASN A 83 14.86 18.66 29.39
CA ASN A 83 15.22 20.08 29.55
C ASN A 83 15.20 20.55 31.01
N VAL A 84 14.24 20.07 31.81
CA VAL A 84 14.18 20.38 33.25
C VAL A 84 15.33 19.72 34.01
N LEU A 85 15.64 18.46 33.70
CA LEU A 85 16.68 17.70 34.40
C LEU A 85 18.10 18.08 33.96
N THR A 86 18.30 18.54 32.73
CA THR A 86 19.60 18.98 32.19
C THR A 86 19.80 20.50 32.31
N GLY A 87 18.76 21.23 32.69
CA GLY A 87 18.77 22.68 32.87
C GLY A 87 18.99 23.13 34.32
N SER A 88 19.57 22.27 35.18
CA SER A 88 19.97 22.61 36.56
C SER A 88 21.48 22.71 36.75
N ASP A 89 22.27 22.78 35.67
CA ASP A 89 23.74 22.91 35.68
C ASP A 89 24.22 24.29 35.18
N GLU A 90 23.38 25.35 35.35
CA GLU A 90 23.83 26.75 35.39
C GLU A 90 23.46 27.39 36.73
#